data_AF-A0A177HUV6-F1
#
_entry.id   AF-A0A177HUV6-F1
#
_cell.length_a   1.000
_cell.length_b   1.000
_cell.length_c   1.000
_cell.angle_alpha   90.00
_cell.angle_beta   90.00
_cell.angle_gamma   90.00
#
_symmetry.space_group_name_H-M   'P 1'
#
loop_
_entity.id
_entity.type
_entity.pdbx_description
1 polymer ?
#
loop_
_entity_poly.entity_id
_entity_poly.type
_entity_poly.pdbx_seq_one_letter_code
_entity_poly.pdbx_strand_id
1 'polypeptide(L)'
;MRAYAADMSERRALLRGIRVWLIAFVVCLVLSGATAFPLVHELRWTEDLLRSLSAPEHLPALMDWIERVRQGLDATDEKYPFVLYGTDWLAFAHLVIAVAFYGPYRDPVRNIWVIEFGMIACAGIIPLALVCGPIRGIPFWWTVIDMSFGVFGVIPLYVVRQKIKRLEALTPAPPAAAAVTA
;
A
#
# COMPACT_ATOMS: atom_id res chain seq x y z
N MET A 1 -12.70 40.27 3.48
CA MET A 1 -12.56 39.66 2.13
C MET A 1 -11.17 39.06 1.85
N ARG A 2 -10.04 39.78 2.04
CA ARG A 2 -8.70 39.23 1.74
C ARG A 2 -8.31 37.98 2.55
N ALA A 3 -8.59 37.96 3.85
CA ALA A 3 -8.33 36.80 4.72
C ALA A 3 -9.14 35.56 4.32
N TYR A 4 -10.43 35.73 4.01
CA TYR A 4 -11.31 34.67 3.51
C TYR A 4 -10.84 34.09 2.15
N ALA A 5 -10.36 34.95 1.24
CA ALA A 5 -9.81 34.49 -0.04
C ALA A 5 -8.50 33.70 0.14
N ALA A 6 -7.64 34.11 1.09
CA ALA A 6 -6.42 33.38 1.44
C ALA A 6 -6.74 32.00 2.01
N ASP A 7 -7.66 31.90 2.98
CA ASP A 7 -8.12 30.64 3.55
C ASP A 7 -8.71 29.68 2.50
N MET A 8 -9.57 30.20 1.61
CA MET A 8 -10.12 29.43 0.49
C MET A 8 -9.06 28.97 -0.53
N SER A 9 -7.96 29.72 -0.68
CA SER A 9 -6.83 29.30 -1.53
C SER A 9 -6.00 28.20 -0.87
N GLU A 10 -5.74 28.33 0.43
CA GLU A 10 -5.00 27.35 1.24
C GLU A 10 -5.74 26.02 1.30
N ARG A 11 -7.05 26.06 1.58
CA ARG A 11 -7.93 24.88 1.56
C ARG A 11 -7.87 24.14 0.23
N ARG A 12 -7.94 24.86 -0.90
CA ARG A 12 -7.83 24.25 -2.25
C ARG A 12 -6.46 23.61 -2.47
N ALA A 13 -5.39 24.25 -2.03
CA ALA A 13 -4.03 23.71 -2.12
C ALA A 13 -3.86 22.44 -1.28
N LEU A 14 -4.39 22.42 -0.05
CA LEU A 14 -4.39 21.26 0.83
C LEU A 14 -5.16 20.08 0.22
N LEU A 15 -6.39 20.32 -0.26
CA LEU A 15 -7.20 19.30 -0.92
C LEU A 15 -6.50 18.70 -2.14
N ARG A 16 -5.87 19.54 -2.98
CA ARG A 16 -5.10 19.05 -4.13
C ARG A 16 -3.92 18.20 -3.68
N GLY A 17 -3.17 18.66 -2.69
CA GLY A 17 -2.04 17.92 -2.12
C GLY A 17 -2.46 16.56 -1.55
N ILE A 18 -3.53 16.52 -0.76
CA ILE A 18 -4.11 15.28 -0.21
C ILE A 18 -4.44 14.30 -1.35
N ARG A 19 -5.15 14.77 -2.38
CA ARG A 19 -5.56 13.92 -3.51
C ARG A 19 -4.39 13.35 -4.30
N VAL A 20 -3.35 14.16 -4.57
CA VAL A 20 -2.15 13.69 -5.28
C VAL A 20 -1.44 12.59 -4.49
N TRP A 21 -1.23 12.80 -3.20
CA TRP A 21 -0.61 11.79 -2.34
C TRP A 21 -1.46 10.53 -2.21
N LEU A 22 -2.79 10.67 -2.13
CA LEU A 22 -3.70 9.52 -2.09
C LEU A 22 -3.67 8.74 -3.40
N ILE A 23 -3.70 9.40 -4.56
CA ILE A 23 -3.60 8.73 -5.86
C ILE A 23 -2.28 7.99 -5.96
N ALA A 24 -1.16 8.64 -5.61
CA ALA A 24 0.15 8.00 -5.64
C ALA A 24 0.19 6.74 -4.77
N PHE A 25 -0.32 6.82 -3.53
CA PHE A 25 -0.41 5.67 -2.63
C PHE A 25 -1.31 4.56 -3.20
N VAL A 26 -2.50 4.89 -3.69
CA VAL A 26 -3.46 3.93 -4.26
C VAL A 26 -2.88 3.25 -5.50
N VAL A 27 -2.18 3.98 -6.37
CA VAL A 27 -1.51 3.38 -7.53
C VAL A 27 -0.45 2.39 -7.08
N CYS A 28 0.41 2.75 -6.13
CA CYS A 28 1.41 1.81 -5.59
C CYS A 28 0.76 0.58 -4.94
N LEU A 29 -0.31 0.77 -4.18
CA LEU A 29 -1.07 -0.32 -3.55
C LEU A 29 -1.66 -1.27 -4.60
N VAL A 30 -2.29 -0.73 -5.65
CA VAL A 30 -2.89 -1.52 -6.73
C VAL A 30 -1.82 -2.25 -7.52
N LEU A 31 -0.72 -1.60 -7.89
CA LEU A 31 0.38 -2.24 -8.61
C LEU A 31 0.99 -3.38 -7.78
N SER A 32 1.22 -3.15 -6.48
CA SER A 32 1.72 -4.19 -5.57
C SER A 32 0.79 -5.38 -5.41
N GLY A 33 -0.53 -5.18 -5.48
CA GLY A 33 -1.51 -6.27 -5.46
C GLY A 33 -1.62 -6.98 -6.80
N ALA A 34 -1.62 -6.22 -7.90
CA ALA A 34 -1.82 -6.74 -9.25
C ALA A 34 -0.72 -7.70 -9.70
N THR A 35 0.52 -7.54 -9.20
CA THR A 35 1.63 -8.47 -9.49
C THR A 35 1.39 -9.88 -8.99
N ALA A 36 0.43 -10.09 -8.07
CA ALA A 36 0.08 -11.43 -7.59
C ALA A 36 -0.82 -12.24 -8.56
N PHE A 37 -1.42 -11.60 -9.57
CA PHE A 37 -2.21 -12.30 -10.60
C PHE A 37 -1.31 -13.10 -11.56
N PRO A 38 -0.37 -12.47 -12.32
CA PRO A 38 0.55 -13.20 -13.20
C PRO A 38 1.82 -13.68 -12.48
N LEU A 39 1.74 -14.06 -11.19
CA LEU A 39 2.91 -14.30 -10.34
C LEU A 39 3.96 -15.24 -10.95
N VAL A 40 3.52 -16.35 -11.56
CA VAL A 40 4.41 -17.33 -12.22
C VAL A 40 5.14 -16.71 -13.41
N HIS A 41 4.42 -15.94 -14.24
CA HIS A 41 4.99 -15.32 -15.44
C HIS A 41 5.94 -14.19 -15.08
N GLU A 42 5.56 -13.34 -14.14
CA GLU A 42 6.39 -12.24 -13.64
C GLU A 42 7.69 -12.75 -13.02
N LEU A 43 7.65 -13.86 -12.29
CA LEU A 43 8.85 -14.41 -11.67
C LEU A 43 9.80 -15.05 -12.69
N ARG A 44 9.27 -15.72 -13.73
CA ARG A 44 10.09 -16.19 -14.87
C ARG A 44 10.80 -15.02 -15.56
N TRP A 45 10.06 -13.94 -15.86
CA TRP A 45 10.63 -12.74 -16.45
C TRP A 45 11.67 -12.07 -15.55
N THR A 46 11.41 -12.02 -14.23
CA THR A 46 12.34 -11.48 -13.23
C THR A 46 13.64 -12.28 -13.18
N GLU A 47 13.57 -13.61 -13.22
CA GLU A 47 14.76 -14.45 -13.27
C GLU A 47 15.59 -14.21 -14.54
N ASP A 48 14.93 -14.18 -15.72
CA ASP A 48 15.60 -13.91 -16.99
C ASP A 48 16.28 -12.54 -17.00
N LEU A 49 15.59 -11.51 -16.48
CA LEU A 49 16.14 -10.17 -16.33
C LEU A 49 17.36 -10.17 -15.40
N LEU A 50 17.27 -10.78 -14.22
CA LEU A 50 18.39 -10.83 -13.28
C LEU A 50 19.60 -11.57 -13.88
N ARG A 51 19.38 -12.66 -14.63
CA ARG A 51 20.44 -13.35 -15.36
C ARG A 51 21.09 -12.45 -16.41
N SER A 52 20.30 -11.66 -17.15
CA SER A 52 20.82 -10.71 -18.16
C SER A 52 21.65 -9.57 -17.55
N LEU A 53 21.43 -9.25 -16.28
CA LEU A 53 22.15 -8.22 -15.53
C LEU A 53 23.38 -8.75 -14.77
N SER A 54 23.83 -9.98 -15.07
CA SER A 54 24.93 -10.65 -14.36
C SER A 54 24.72 -10.75 -12.84
N ALA A 55 23.46 -10.75 -12.37
CA ALA A 55 23.14 -10.93 -10.97
C ALA A 55 23.68 -12.25 -10.37
N PRO A 56 23.82 -13.37 -11.11
CA PRO A 56 24.46 -14.57 -10.57
C PRO A 56 25.90 -14.36 -10.06
N GLU A 57 26.63 -13.41 -10.66
CA GLU A 57 28.03 -13.13 -10.31
C GLU A 57 28.14 -12.17 -9.12
N HIS A 58 27.22 -11.22 -9.02
CA HIS A 58 27.26 -10.15 -8.01
C HIS A 58 26.36 -10.41 -6.79
N LEU A 59 25.28 -11.16 -6.96
CA LEU A 59 24.24 -11.42 -5.97
C LEU A 59 23.80 -12.90 -6.00
N PRO A 60 24.71 -13.86 -5.79
CA PRO A 60 24.40 -15.29 -5.93
C PRO A 60 23.27 -15.75 -5.01
N ALA A 61 23.23 -15.25 -3.76
CA ALA A 61 22.17 -15.59 -2.80
C ALA A 61 20.77 -15.11 -3.22
N LEU A 62 20.68 -13.99 -3.95
CA LEU A 62 19.42 -13.50 -4.52
C LEU A 62 18.98 -14.43 -5.64
N MET A 63 19.91 -14.81 -6.53
CA MET A 63 19.61 -15.71 -7.64
C MET A 63 19.16 -17.09 -7.19
N ASP A 64 19.87 -17.70 -6.24
CA ASP A 64 19.52 -19.01 -5.69
C ASP A 64 18.11 -18.98 -5.07
N TRP A 65 17.77 -17.89 -4.39
CA TRP A 65 16.45 -17.72 -3.80
C TRP A 65 15.36 -17.54 -4.86
N ILE A 66 15.56 -16.67 -5.85
CA ILE A 66 14.61 -16.46 -6.96
C ILE A 66 14.36 -17.76 -7.71
N GLU A 67 15.42 -18.50 -8.05
CA GLU A 67 15.31 -19.77 -8.76
C GLU A 67 14.54 -20.81 -7.93
N ARG A 68 14.81 -20.90 -6.61
CA ARG A 68 14.05 -21.78 -5.70
C ARG A 68 12.56 -21.42 -5.67
N VAL A 69 12.22 -20.13 -5.59
CA VAL A 69 10.81 -19.69 -5.57
C VAL A 69 10.15 -19.98 -6.91
N ARG A 70 10.83 -19.73 -8.04
CA ARG A 70 10.31 -20.03 -9.39
C ARG A 70 10.03 -21.51 -9.55
N GLN A 71 10.99 -22.37 -9.23
CA GLN A 71 10.79 -23.83 -9.32
C GLN A 71 9.61 -24.30 -8.46
N GLY A 72 9.44 -23.73 -7.25
CA GLY A 72 8.30 -24.04 -6.38
C GLY A 72 6.95 -23.58 -6.97
N LEU A 73 6.90 -22.38 -7.55
CA LEU A 73 5.70 -21.87 -8.22
C LEU A 73 5.37 -22.65 -9.50
N ASP A 74 6.35 -22.95 -10.34
CA ASP A 74 6.17 -23.74 -11.56
C ASP A 74 5.61 -25.14 -11.24
N ALA A 75 6.20 -25.83 -10.25
CA ALA A 75 5.72 -27.13 -9.81
C ALA A 75 4.30 -27.08 -9.21
N THR A 76 3.96 -25.96 -8.55
CA THR A 76 2.62 -25.74 -7.99
C THR A 76 1.60 -25.46 -9.08
N ASP A 77 1.92 -24.61 -10.06
CA ASP A 77 1.07 -24.31 -11.21
C ASP A 77 0.79 -25.56 -12.05
N GLU A 78 1.81 -26.40 -12.26
CA GLU A 78 1.68 -27.64 -13.03
C GLU A 78 0.81 -28.70 -12.31
N LYS A 79 1.03 -28.90 -11.00
CA LYS A 79 0.44 -30.03 -10.26
C LYS A 79 -0.79 -29.67 -9.44
N TYR A 80 -0.84 -28.45 -8.91
CA TYR A 80 -1.84 -27.97 -7.97
C TYR A 80 -2.26 -26.51 -8.26
N PRO A 81 -2.69 -26.17 -9.49
CA PRO A 81 -2.96 -24.78 -9.89
C PRO A 81 -4.02 -24.10 -9.02
N PHE A 82 -4.96 -24.87 -8.46
CA PHE A 82 -5.98 -24.34 -7.55
C PHE A 82 -5.40 -23.67 -6.30
N VAL A 83 -4.16 -23.97 -5.91
CA VAL A 83 -3.47 -23.32 -4.79
C VAL A 83 -3.19 -21.84 -5.09
N LEU A 84 -2.89 -21.51 -6.36
CA LEU A 84 -2.66 -20.13 -6.80
C LEU A 84 -3.92 -19.27 -6.75
N TYR A 85 -5.12 -19.87 -6.64
CA TYR A 85 -6.33 -19.09 -6.37
C TYR A 85 -6.21 -18.28 -5.06
N GLY A 86 -5.39 -18.73 -4.10
CA GLY A 86 -5.06 -17.94 -2.92
C GLY A 86 -4.36 -16.61 -3.25
N THR A 87 -3.51 -16.55 -4.27
CA THR A 87 -2.85 -15.32 -4.70
C THR A 87 -3.81 -14.37 -5.40
N ASP A 88 -4.81 -14.90 -6.12
CA ASP A 88 -5.90 -14.10 -6.70
C ASP A 88 -6.71 -13.37 -5.63
N TRP A 89 -7.04 -14.07 -4.52
CA TRP A 89 -7.72 -13.44 -3.38
C TRP A 89 -6.87 -12.36 -2.71
N LEU A 90 -5.56 -12.57 -2.59
CA LEU A 90 -4.64 -11.56 -2.06
C LEU A 90 -4.57 -10.34 -2.97
N ALA A 91 -4.50 -10.53 -4.29
CA ALA A 91 -4.56 -9.45 -5.27
C ALA A 91 -5.88 -8.68 -5.17
N PHE A 92 -7.00 -9.40 -5.09
CA PHE A 92 -8.33 -8.81 -4.95
C PHE A 92 -8.48 -7.99 -3.66
N ALA A 93 -7.90 -8.44 -2.54
CA ALA A 93 -7.91 -7.69 -1.29
C ALA A 93 -7.28 -6.30 -1.43
N HIS A 94 -6.19 -6.17 -2.20
CA HIS A 94 -5.57 -4.87 -2.47
C HIS A 94 -6.50 -3.95 -3.27
N LEU A 95 -7.22 -4.48 -4.25
CA LEU A 95 -8.20 -3.73 -5.04
C LEU A 95 -9.36 -3.26 -4.15
N VAL A 96 -9.87 -4.11 -3.25
CA VAL A 96 -10.93 -3.75 -2.30
C VAL A 96 -10.45 -2.66 -1.33
N ILE A 97 -9.23 -2.78 -0.81
CA ILE A 97 -8.63 -1.75 0.05
C ILE A 97 -8.48 -0.43 -0.72
N ALA A 98 -8.02 -0.47 -1.97
CA ALA A 98 -7.91 0.71 -2.83
C ALA A 98 -9.26 1.44 -3.01
N VAL A 99 -10.36 0.69 -3.14
CA VAL A 99 -11.72 1.26 -3.19
C VAL A 99 -12.07 2.01 -1.90
N ALA A 100 -11.67 1.51 -0.73
CA ALA A 100 -11.93 2.20 0.55
C ALA A 100 -11.29 3.61 0.60
N PHE A 101 -10.14 3.81 -0.06
CA PHE A 101 -9.47 5.12 -0.16
C PHE A 101 -10.23 6.14 -1.02
N TYR A 102 -11.28 5.73 -1.74
CA TYR A 102 -12.20 6.66 -2.40
C TYR A 102 -12.95 7.56 -1.39
N GLY A 103 -13.21 7.08 -0.18
CA GLY A 103 -13.81 7.87 0.91
C GLY A 103 -13.00 9.13 1.21
N PRO A 104 -11.73 9.01 1.64
CA PRO A 104 -10.82 10.13 1.86
C PRO A 104 -10.59 11.02 0.62
N TYR A 105 -10.62 10.43 -0.59
CA TYR A 105 -10.49 11.20 -1.82
C TYR A 105 -11.66 12.19 -2.02
N ARG A 106 -12.88 11.74 -1.69
CA ARG A 106 -14.10 12.54 -1.78
C ARG A 106 -14.23 13.53 -0.62
N ASP A 107 -14.12 13.05 0.62
CA ASP A 107 -14.21 13.85 1.84
C ASP A 107 -13.14 13.39 2.86
N PRO A 108 -11.95 14.02 2.85
CA PRO A 108 -10.82 13.58 3.66
C PRO A 108 -11.03 13.77 5.17
N VAL A 109 -11.74 14.81 5.60
CA VAL A 109 -11.92 15.11 7.03
C VAL A 109 -12.84 14.07 7.66
N ARG A 110 -13.99 13.79 7.01
CA ARG A 110 -14.93 12.79 7.52
C ARG A 110 -14.38 11.36 7.49
N ASN A 111 -13.45 11.07 6.58
CA ASN A 111 -12.92 9.73 6.36
C ASN A 111 -11.45 9.57 6.80
N ILE A 112 -10.96 10.44 7.69
CA ILE A 112 -9.56 10.38 8.16
C ILE A 112 -9.18 9.01 8.74
N TRP A 113 -10.14 8.30 9.32
CA TRP A 113 -9.92 6.96 9.87
C TRP A 113 -9.40 5.96 8.82
N VAL A 114 -9.80 6.05 7.55
CA VAL A 114 -9.28 5.17 6.49
C VAL A 114 -7.77 5.36 6.29
N ILE A 115 -7.27 6.58 6.51
CA ILE A 115 -5.84 6.87 6.46
C ILE A 115 -5.12 6.22 7.65
N GLU A 116 -5.69 6.35 8.85
CA GLU A 116 -5.14 5.75 10.07
C GLU A 116 -5.18 4.21 10.02
N PHE A 117 -6.26 3.64 9.48
CA PHE A 117 -6.36 2.21 9.16
C PHE A 117 -5.23 1.77 8.22
N GLY A 118 -4.96 2.53 7.15
CA GLY A 118 -3.83 2.26 6.27
C GLY A 118 -2.48 2.29 7.00
N MET A 119 -2.29 3.25 7.90
CA MET A 119 -1.06 3.33 8.71
C MET A 119 -0.91 2.13 9.65
N ILE A 120 -2.02 1.67 10.26
CA ILE A 120 -2.04 0.46 11.10
C ILE A 120 -1.70 -0.77 10.25
N ALA A 121 -2.26 -0.89 9.04
CA ALA A 121 -1.94 -1.96 8.11
C ALA A 121 -0.45 -1.96 7.74
N CYS A 122 0.14 -0.79 7.45
CA CYS A 122 1.57 -0.64 7.21
C CYS A 122 2.41 -1.11 8.41
N ALA A 123 2.03 -0.76 9.64
CA ALA A 123 2.70 -1.23 10.84
C ALA A 123 2.56 -2.75 11.02
N GLY A 124 1.41 -3.32 10.67
CA GLY A 124 1.12 -4.76 10.76
C GLY A 124 1.97 -5.64 9.83
N ILE A 125 2.54 -5.09 8.75
CA ILE A 125 3.45 -5.81 7.85
C ILE A 125 4.72 -6.27 8.61
N ILE A 126 5.21 -5.46 9.55
CA ILE A 126 6.44 -5.76 10.30
C ILE A 126 6.34 -7.07 11.11
N PRO A 127 5.38 -7.22 12.05
CA PRO A 127 5.24 -8.47 12.79
C PRO A 127 4.87 -9.64 11.89
N LEU A 128 4.08 -9.42 10.84
CA LEU A 128 3.74 -10.46 9.87
C LEU A 128 5.00 -11.04 9.21
N ALA A 129 5.87 -10.19 8.66
CA ALA A 129 7.09 -10.61 7.99
C ALA A 129 8.08 -11.29 8.96
N LEU A 130 8.23 -10.75 10.18
CA LEU A 130 9.15 -11.29 11.19
C LEU A 130 8.71 -12.64 11.79
N VAL A 131 7.41 -12.94 11.79
CA VAL A 131 6.88 -14.20 12.34
C VAL A 131 6.60 -15.22 11.24
N CYS A 132 5.83 -14.84 10.23
CA CYS A 132 5.43 -15.77 9.16
C CYS A 132 6.57 -16.07 8.19
N GLY A 133 7.50 -15.13 7.97
CA GLY A 133 8.68 -15.35 7.12
C GLY A 133 9.51 -16.55 7.58
N PRO A 134 10.02 -16.56 8.81
CA PRO A 134 10.77 -17.71 9.35
C PRO A 134 9.96 -19.02 9.38
N ILE A 135 8.67 -18.97 9.74
CA ILE A 135 7.79 -20.16 9.74
C ILE A 135 7.70 -20.79 8.35
N ARG A 136 7.74 -19.98 7.29
CA ARG A 136 7.67 -20.43 5.89
C ARG A 136 9.05 -20.62 5.24
N GLY A 137 10.14 -20.46 6.00
CA GLY A 137 11.50 -20.63 5.50
C GLY A 137 11.96 -19.52 4.55
N ILE A 138 11.40 -18.32 4.66
CA ILE A 138 11.82 -17.13 3.90
C ILE A 138 13.15 -16.60 4.48
N PRO A 139 14.16 -16.29 3.65
CA PRO A 139 15.41 -15.69 4.11
C PRO A 139 15.19 -14.36 4.81
N PHE A 140 15.93 -14.09 5.88
CA PHE A 140 15.77 -12.86 6.66
C PHE A 140 16.01 -11.58 5.84
N TRP A 141 16.95 -11.60 4.89
CA TRP A 141 17.18 -10.43 4.03
C TRP A 141 16.00 -10.16 3.08
N TRP A 142 15.22 -11.18 2.73
CA TRP A 142 14.00 -11.02 1.94
C TRP A 142 12.88 -10.42 2.80
N THR A 143 12.76 -10.83 4.07
CA THR A 143 11.75 -10.23 4.97
C THR A 143 12.00 -8.73 5.21
N VAL A 144 13.24 -8.26 5.08
CA VAL A 144 13.56 -6.81 5.06
C VAL A 144 12.92 -6.11 3.86
N ILE A 145 12.89 -6.74 2.69
CA ILE A 145 12.18 -6.24 1.51
C ILE A 145 10.68 -6.19 1.80
N ASP A 146 10.11 -7.25 2.38
CA ASP A 146 8.69 -7.28 2.75
C ASP A 146 8.32 -6.15 3.73
N MET A 147 9.12 -5.94 4.77
CA MET A 147 8.91 -4.86 5.75
C MET A 147 9.00 -3.46 5.12
N SER A 148 9.80 -3.31 4.05
CA SER A 148 9.97 -2.02 3.37
C SER A 148 8.64 -1.47 2.83
N PHE A 149 7.70 -2.33 2.42
CA PHE A 149 6.37 -1.90 1.96
C PHE A 149 5.59 -1.19 3.07
N GLY A 150 5.69 -1.66 4.31
CA GLY A 150 5.11 -0.98 5.48
C GLY A 150 5.78 0.36 5.76
N VAL A 151 7.12 0.37 5.77
CA VAL A 151 7.92 1.58 6.07
C VAL A 151 7.72 2.67 5.02
N PHE A 152 7.74 2.34 3.73
CA PHE A 152 7.53 3.32 2.68
C PHE A 152 6.05 3.65 2.47
N GLY A 153 5.15 2.70 2.73
CA GLY A 153 3.70 2.91 2.64
C GLY A 153 3.16 3.89 3.68
N VAL A 154 3.72 3.91 4.90
CA VAL A 154 3.24 4.81 5.97
C VAL A 154 3.59 6.28 5.70
N ILE A 155 4.66 6.56 4.95
CA ILE A 155 5.12 7.93 4.64
C ILE A 155 4.03 8.78 3.97
N PRO A 156 3.47 8.40 2.80
CA PRO A 156 2.43 9.19 2.15
C PRO A 156 1.18 9.31 3.03
N LEU A 157 0.80 8.26 3.75
CA LEU A 157 -0.37 8.27 4.65
C LEU A 157 -0.19 9.25 5.81
N TYR A 158 1.00 9.28 6.41
CA TYR A 158 1.33 10.24 7.47
C TYR A 158 1.27 11.68 6.96
N VAL A 159 1.85 11.95 5.78
CA VAL A 159 1.80 13.27 5.14
C VAL A 159 0.37 13.68 4.84
N VAL A 160 -0.46 12.77 4.32
CA VAL A 160 -1.89 13.01 4.09
C VAL A 160 -2.58 13.32 5.41
N ARG A 161 -2.40 12.52 6.45
CA ARG A 161 -3.02 12.72 7.77
C ARG A 161 -2.73 14.11 8.33
N GLN A 162 -1.48 14.58 8.26
CA GLN A 162 -1.10 15.93 8.70
C GLN A 162 -1.84 17.01 7.89
N LYS A 163 -1.95 16.85 6.57
CA LYS A 163 -2.69 17.78 5.72
C LYS A 163 -4.19 17.78 6.01
N ILE A 164 -4.78 16.62 6.30
CA ILE A 164 -6.19 16.49 6.67
C ILE A 164 -6.45 17.22 8.00
N LYS A 165 -5.59 17.05 9.00
CA LYS A 165 -5.73 17.76 10.29
C LYS A 165 -5.61 19.28 10.14
N ARG A 166 -4.73 19.76 9.25
CA ARG A 166 -4.68 21.19 8.91
C ARG A 166 -5.95 21.66 8.20
N LEU A 167 -6.48 20.86 7.27
CA LEU A 167 -7.72 21.16 6.55
C LEU A 167 -8.93 21.19 7.50
N GLU A 168 -8.99 20.29 8.48
CA GLU A 168 -10.02 20.25 9.53
C GLU A 168 -10.02 21.56 10.34
N ALA A 169 -8.84 22.06 10.75
CA ALA A 169 -8.71 23.30 11.50
C ALA A 169 -9.16 24.57 10.73
N LEU A 170 -9.06 24.55 9.40
CA LEU A 170 -9.55 25.63 8.53
C LEU A 170 -11.05 25.53 8.22
N THR A 171 -11.70 24.41 8.57
CA THR A 171 -13.13 24.22 8.33
C THR A 171 -13.91 24.69 9.56
N PRO A 172 -14.75 25.73 9.46
CA PRO A 172 -15.57 26.17 10.59
C PRO A 172 -16.47 25.01 11.05
N ALA A 173 -16.56 24.81 12.36
CA ALA A 173 -17.51 23.85 12.92
C ALA A 173 -18.93 24.17 12.41
N PRO A 174 -19.76 23.15 12.11
CA PRO A 174 -21.17 23.40 11.83
C PRO A 174 -21.76 24.23 12.97
N PRO A 175 -22.62 25.22 12.71
CA PRO A 175 -23.31 25.92 13.78
C PRO A 175 -23.99 24.87 14.65
N ALA A 176 -23.65 24.87 15.94
CA ALA A 176 -24.24 23.96 16.92
C ALA A 176 -25.76 24.02 16.71
N ALA A 177 -26.38 22.87 16.44
CA ALA A 177 -27.83 22.78 16.35
C ALA A 177 -28.35 23.41 17.64
N ALA A 178 -28.99 24.59 17.51
CA ALA A 178 -29.54 25.30 18.65
C ALA A 178 -30.35 24.29 19.45
N ALA A 179 -29.94 24.05 20.69
CA ALA A 179 -30.63 23.14 21.58
C ALA A 179 -32.09 23.57 21.59
N VAL A 180 -32.96 22.79 20.96
CA VAL A 180 -34.40 22.96 21.05
C VAL A 180 -34.73 22.55 22.47
N THR A 181 -34.71 23.52 23.38
CA THR A 181 -35.27 23.39 24.72
C THR A 181 -36.78 23.24 24.56
N ALA A 182 -37.29 22.05 24.84
CA ALA A 182 -38.71 21.79 25.09
C ALA A 182 -38.99 21.93 26.59
#